data_AF-A0A923UYV1-F1
#
_entry.id   AF-A0A923UYV1-F1
#
_cell.length_a   1.000
_cell.length_b   1.000
_cell.length_c   1.000
_cell.angle_alpha   90.00
_cell.angle_beta   90.00
_cell.angle_gamma   90.00
#
_symmetry.space_group_name_H-M   'P 1'
#
loop_
_entity.id
_entity.type
_entity.pdbx_description
1 polymer ?
#
loop_
_entity_poly.entity_id
_entity_poly.type
_entity_poly.pdbx_seq_one_letter_code
_entity_poly.pdbx_strand_id
1 'polypeptide(L)' 'EATCIALGITPRDTIVMGDGANDLKMMAIAGMSVAFRAKPIVRQQADVALNFVGLDGILRLFE' A
#
# COMPACT_ATOMS: atom_id res chain seq x y z
N GLU A 1 -6.53 -11.29 1.21
CA GLU A 1 -6.29 -12.75 1.13
C GLU A 1 -7.15 -13.45 0.09
N ALA A 2 -8.49 -13.38 0.14
CA ALA A 2 -9.36 -14.06 -0.84
C ALA A 2 -8.99 -13.77 -2.32
N THR A 3 -8.71 -12.50 -2.65
CA THR A 3 -8.25 -12.10 -3.99
C THR A 3 -6.91 -12.72 -4.36
N CYS A 4 -5.95 -12.77 -3.42
CA CYS A 4 -4.64 -13.38 -3.63
C CYS A 4 -4.78 -14.87 -3.97
N ILE A 5 -5.65 -15.58 -3.23
CA ILE A 5 -5.96 -17.00 -3.48
C ILE A 5 -6.55 -17.18 -4.88
N ALA A 6 -7.51 -16.34 -5.26
CA ALA A 6 -8.14 -16.43 -6.58
C ALA A 6 -7.15 -16.17 -7.73
N LEU A 7 -6.11 -15.37 -7.50
CA LEU A 7 -5.06 -15.05 -8.47
C LEU A 7 -3.84 -15.99 -8.38
N GLY A 8 -3.81 -16.92 -7.43
CA GLY A 8 -2.68 -17.83 -7.22
C GLY A 8 -1.39 -17.14 -6.73
N ILE A 9 -1.52 -16.00 -6.04
CA ILE A 9 -0.41 -15.21 -5.49
C ILE A 9 -0.46 -15.17 -3.96
N THR A 10 0.64 -14.77 -3.33
CA THR A 10 0.68 -14.51 -1.89
C THR A 10 0.42 -13.03 -1.59
N PRO A 11 0.02 -12.64 -0.36
CA PRO A 11 -0.06 -11.23 0.03
C PRO A 11 1.25 -10.45 -0.18
N ARG A 12 2.41 -11.13 -0.11
CA ARG A 12 3.71 -10.52 -0.38
C ARG A 12 3.95 -10.15 -1.84
N ASP A 13 3.16 -10.69 -2.76
CA ASP A 13 3.21 -10.33 -4.18
C ASP A 13 2.30 -9.13 -4.50
N THR A 14 1.74 -8.47 -3.48
CA THR A 14 0.77 -7.38 -3.65
C THR A 14 1.30 -6.04 -3.16
N ILE A 15 0.77 -4.99 -3.78
CA ILE A 15 0.92 -3.61 -3.32
C ILE A 15 -0.41 -3.18 -2.72
N VAL A 16 -0.37 -2.63 -1.51
CA VAL A 16 -1.54 -2.05 -0.84
C VAL A 16 -1.37 -0.54 -0.78
N MET A 17 -2.43 0.19 -1.09
CA MET A 17 -2.44 1.65 -0.99
C MET A 17 -3.66 2.12 -0.22
N GLY A 18 -3.46 3.04 0.73
CA GLY A 18 -4.53 3.54 1.58
C GLY A 18 -4.17 4.87 2.25
N ASP A 19 -5.17 5.54 2.81
CA ASP A 19 -5.05 6.83 3.49
C ASP A 19 -5.41 6.74 4.99
N GLY A 20 -6.07 5.65 5.39
CA GLY A 20 -6.69 5.47 6.70
C GLY A 20 -6.08 4.37 7.56
N ALA A 21 -6.34 4.44 8.87
CA ALA A 21 -5.84 3.46 9.84
C ALA A 21 -6.48 2.07 9.67
N ASN A 22 -7.62 1.99 9.00
CA ASN A 22 -8.28 0.74 8.60
C ASN A 22 -7.39 -0.10 7.67
N ASP A 23 -6.51 0.53 6.89
CA ASP A 23 -5.66 -0.15 5.92
C ASP A 23 -4.39 -0.74 6.56
N LEU A 24 -4.05 -0.36 7.79
CA LEU A 24 -2.82 -0.78 8.48
C LEU A 24 -2.67 -2.30 8.57
N LYS A 25 -3.77 -3.03 8.82
CA LYS A 25 -3.74 -4.50 8.85
C LYS A 25 -3.44 -5.10 7.47
N MET A 26 -3.90 -4.44 6.41
CA MET A 26 -3.67 -4.86 5.03
C MET A 26 -2.25 -4.50 4.59
N MET A 27 -1.77 -3.30 4.98
CA MET A 27 -0.38 -2.86 4.75
C MET A 27 0.63 -3.80 5.41
N ALA A 28 0.36 -4.25 6.64
CA ALA A 28 1.26 -5.12 7.41
C ALA A 28 1.50 -6.51 6.77
N ILE A 29 0.64 -6.96 5.85
CA ILE A 29 0.78 -8.26 5.18
C ILE A 29 1.19 -8.14 3.71
N ALA A 30 1.18 -6.94 3.14
CA ALA A 30 1.52 -6.69 1.75
C ALA A 30 3.03 -6.80 1.51
N GLY A 31 3.43 -6.97 0.25
CA GLY A 31 4.84 -6.88 -0.14
C GLY A 31 5.35 -5.45 -0.15
N MET A 32 4.46 -4.52 -0.50
CA MET A 32 4.70 -3.08 -0.44
C MET A 32 3.42 -2.35 -0.03
N SER A 33 3.58 -1.34 0.80
CA SER A 33 2.51 -0.49 1.30
C SER A 33 2.75 0.98 0.96
N VAL A 34 1.69 1.65 0.48
CA VAL A 34 1.76 3.05 0.04
C VAL A 34 0.70 3.88 0.76
N ALA A 35 1.14 4.83 1.57
CA ALA A 35 0.31 5.85 2.19
C ALA A 35 0.00 6.96 1.18
N PHE A 36 -1.23 7.03 0.66
CA PHE A 36 -1.63 8.10 -0.25
C PHE A 36 -2.34 9.22 0.51
N ARG A 37 -1.71 10.40 0.61
CA ARG A 37 -2.21 11.56 1.38
C ARG A 37 -2.74 11.20 2.79
N ALA A 38 -2.13 10.18 3.38
CA ALA A 38 -2.68 9.48 4.54
C ALA A 38 -2.55 10.27 5.84
N LYS A 39 -3.18 9.81 6.92
CA LYS A 39 -2.94 10.36 8.28
C LYS A 39 -1.51 10.01 8.77
N PRO A 40 -0.92 10.79 9.71
CA PRO A 40 0.45 10.54 10.19
C PRO A 40 0.72 9.11 10.66
N ILE A 41 -0.24 8.50 11.36
CA ILE A 41 -0.12 7.11 11.84
C ILE A 41 0.03 6.09 10.70
N VAL A 42 -0.58 6.36 9.54
CA VAL A 42 -0.50 5.50 8.36
C VAL A 42 0.82 5.73 7.63
N ARG A 43 1.25 6.99 7.51
CA ARG A 43 2.55 7.34 6.89
C ARG A 43 3.74 6.73 7.61
N GLN A 44 3.65 6.60 8.94
CA GLN A 44 4.71 6.01 9.76
C GLN A 44 4.81 4.48 9.62
N GLN A 45 3.76 3.83 9.12
CA GLN A 45 3.67 2.38 9.00
C GLN A 45 3.73 1.88 7.55
N ALA A 46 3.60 2.78 6.57
CA ALA A 46 3.72 2.44 5.16
C ALA A 46 5.17 2.55 4.68
N ASP A 47 5.54 1.75 3.69
CA ASP A 47 6.88 1.76 3.08
C ASP A 47 7.14 3.06 2.30
N VAL A 48 6.10 3.58 1.63
CA VAL A 48 6.16 4.80 0.82
C VAL A 48 4.99 5.72 1.16
N ALA A 49 5.21 7.03 1.15
CA ALA A 49 4.16 8.02 1.34
C ALA A 49 4.10 9.02 0.17
N LEU A 50 2.96 9.04 -0.53
CA LEU A 50 2.68 9.98 -1.61
C LEU A 50 1.85 11.15 -1.05
N ASN A 51 2.53 12.21 -0.60
CA ASN A 51 1.88 13.35 0.05
C ASN A 51 1.56 14.52 -0.90
N PHE A 52 2.36 14.68 -1.96
CA PHE A 52 2.34 15.88 -2.81
C PHE A 52 2.13 15.59 -4.30
N VAL A 53 2.01 14.32 -4.67
CA VAL A 53 1.78 13.86 -6.05
C VAL A 53 0.41 13.19 -6.17
N GLY A 54 -0.01 12.93 -7.40
CA GLY A 54 -1.18 12.11 -7.68
C GLY A 54 -0.92 10.62 -7.46
N LEU A 55 -1.95 9.80 -7.68
CA LEU A 55 -1.87 8.34 -7.54
C LEU A 55 -0.86 7.73 -8.52
N ASP A 56 -0.72 8.36 -9.68
CA ASP A 56 0.25 8.07 -10.74
C ASP A 56 1.70 8.12 -10.27
N GLY A 57 1.99 8.79 -9.15
CA GLY A 57 3.31 8.75 -8.51
C GLY A 57 3.80 7.33 -8.20
N ILE A 58 2.89 6.35 -8.05
CA ILE A 58 3.25 4.94 -7.86
C ILE A 58 3.99 4.35 -9.07
N LEU A 59 3.68 4.79 -10.29
CA LEU A 59 4.27 4.23 -11.50
C LEU A 59 5.78 4.46 -11.55
N ARG A 60 6.26 5.55 -10.92
CA ARG A 60 7.68 5.89 -10.79
C ARG A 60 8.47 5.01 -9.82
N LEU A 61 7.79 4.16 -9.04
CA LEU A 61 8.45 3.28 -8.07
C LEU A 61 8.92 1.96 -8.68
N PHE A 62 8.47 1.65 -9.90
CA PHE A 62 8.71 0.37 -10.59
C PHE A 62 9.40 0.54 -11.96
N GLU A 63 9.87 1.76 -12.24
CA GLU A 63 10.73 2.06 -13.40
C GLU A 63 12.19 1.64 -13.14
#